data_AF-A0A0G0YLV9-F1
#
_entry.id   AF-A0A0G0YLV9-F1
#
_cell.length_a   1.000
_cell.length_b   1.000
_cell.length_c   1.000
_cell.angle_alpha   90.00
_cell.angle_beta   90.00
_cell.angle_gamma   90.00
#
_symmetry.space_group_name_H-M   'P 1'
#
loop_
_entity.id
_entity.type
_entity.pdbx_description
1 polymer ?
#
loop_
_entity_poly.entity_id
_entity_poly.type
_entity_poly.pdbx_seq_one_letter_code
_entity_poly.pdbx_strand_id
1 'polypeptide(L)'
;MNNMAQEVGYFENNPVYQKGPFVIVSANGWRIEAELKGHHCPVLPASSIYAMMEKLGLRGKTNDKEKAALVCDILNGMVRTGQIVLHDNGCWVDVWSVFRAQEKAEQVLREVQ
;
A
#
# COMPACT_ATOMS: atom_id res chain seq x y z
N MET A 1 -3.68 19.21 7.81
CA MET A 1 -2.31 18.92 8.32
C MET A 1 -1.67 17.97 7.32
N ASN A 2 -0.58 18.39 6.65
CA ASN A 2 0.21 17.49 5.81
C ASN A 2 0.91 16.49 6.73
N ASN A 3 0.45 15.25 6.71
CA ASN A 3 1.04 14.19 7.49
C ASN A 3 2.31 13.74 6.76
N MET A 4 3.44 14.43 6.95
CA MET A 4 4.74 14.06 6.35
C MET A 4 4.92 12.54 6.32
N ALA A 5 4.95 11.96 5.10
CA ALA A 5 5.22 10.55 4.85
C ALA A 5 6.43 10.10 5.68
N GLN A 6 6.30 8.96 6.34
CA GLN A 6 7.36 8.46 7.21
C GLN A 6 8.43 7.76 6.38
N GLU A 7 9.68 8.16 6.58
CA GLU A 7 10.87 7.47 6.07
C GLU A 7 11.35 6.45 7.10
N VAL A 8 11.68 5.24 6.65
CA VAL A 8 12.22 4.18 7.52
C VAL A 8 13.44 3.51 6.90
N GLY A 9 14.45 3.23 7.72
CA GLY A 9 15.59 2.40 7.35
C GLY A 9 15.26 0.90 7.43
N TYR A 10 15.80 0.12 6.49
CA TYR A 10 15.53 -1.33 6.35
C TYR A 10 15.94 -2.20 7.56
N PHE A 11 16.86 -1.71 8.38
CA PHE A 11 17.44 -2.41 9.53
C PHE A 11 17.32 -1.62 10.83
N GLU A 12 16.53 -0.55 10.82
CA GLU A 12 16.32 0.27 12.00
C GLU A 12 15.24 -0.39 12.87
N ASN A 13 15.51 -0.56 14.17
CA ASN A 13 14.59 -1.10 15.16
C ASN A 13 13.46 -0.12 15.50
N ASN A 14 12.78 0.41 14.48
CA ASN A 14 11.55 1.17 14.69
C ASN A 14 10.73 1.31 13.40
N PRO A 15 9.54 0.68 13.36
CA PRO A 15 8.40 1.39 12.79
C PRO A 15 7.10 1.07 13.53
N VAL A 16 6.74 1.91 14.50
CA VAL A 16 5.34 2.02 14.91
C VAL A 16 4.72 3.07 13.99
N TYR A 17 3.92 2.63 13.02
CA TYR A 17 3.38 3.46 11.93
C TYR A 17 2.43 4.57 12.42
N GLN A 18 2.96 5.74 12.78
CA GLN A 18 2.17 6.77 13.49
C GLN A 18 1.28 7.65 12.58
N LYS A 19 1.22 7.42 11.27
CA LYS A 19 0.36 8.20 10.33
C LYS A 19 -0.43 7.37 9.30
N GLY A 20 -0.23 6.05 9.32
CA GLY A 20 -0.85 5.07 8.42
C GLY A 20 0.14 3.98 8.02
N PRO A 21 -0.33 2.87 7.43
CA PRO A 21 0.47 1.66 7.20
C PRO A 21 1.52 1.80 6.09
N PHE A 22 1.48 2.86 5.28
CA PHE A 22 2.43 3.07 4.19
C PHE A 22 3.57 4.01 4.60
N VAL A 23 4.78 3.69 4.14
CA VAL A 23 6.03 4.43 4.39
C VAL A 23 6.86 4.54 3.12
N ILE A 24 7.80 5.48 3.10
CA ILE A 24 8.83 5.56 2.06
C ILE A 24 10.14 4.95 2.53
N VAL A 25 10.85 4.28 1.63
CA VAL A 25 12.15 3.66 1.91
C VAL A 25 13.16 4.02 0.83
N SER A 26 14.39 4.35 1.24
CA SER A 26 15.51 4.61 0.33
C SER A 26 16.22 3.31 -0.05
N ALA A 27 16.13 2.91 -1.32
CA ALA A 27 16.72 1.69 -1.87
C ALA A 27 17.17 1.91 -3.33
N ASN A 28 18.26 2.67 -3.52
CA ASN A 28 18.71 3.15 -4.84
C ASN A 28 17.59 3.88 -5.59
N GLY A 29 16.94 4.81 -4.87
CA GLY A 29 15.68 5.46 -5.22
C GLY A 29 14.64 5.29 -4.09
N TRP A 30 13.63 6.14 -4.06
CA TRP A 30 12.52 6.10 -3.09
C TRP A 30 11.42 5.17 -3.58
N ARG A 31 11.01 4.24 -2.72
CA ARG A 31 9.85 3.35 -2.96
C ARG A 31 8.88 3.40 -1.79
N ILE A 32 7.65 2.98 -2.06
CA ILE A 32 6.61 2.86 -1.04
C ILE A 32 6.55 1.41 -0.57
N GLU A 33 6.46 1.24 0.74
CA GLU A 33 6.26 -0.05 1.41
C GLU A 33 5.12 0.05 2.40
N ALA A 34 4.55 -1.10 2.76
CA ALA A 34 3.41 -1.22 3.65
C ALA A 34 3.76 -2.06 4.88
N GLU A 35 3.07 -1.81 5.99
CA GLU A 35 3.00 -2.72 7.12
C GLU A 35 2.47 -4.09 6.68
N LEU A 36 3.17 -5.16 7.07
CA LEU A 36 2.64 -6.52 7.06
C LEU A 36 2.38 -6.95 8.50
N LYS A 37 1.11 -7.18 8.85
CA LYS A 37 0.76 -7.55 10.23
C LYS A 37 1.50 -8.82 10.66
N GLY A 38 2.15 -8.75 11.82
CA GLY A 38 2.98 -9.84 12.36
C GLY A 38 4.44 -9.80 11.93
N HIS A 39 4.86 -8.80 11.15
CA HIS A 39 6.25 -8.61 10.74
C HIS A 39 6.83 -7.31 11.29
N HIS A 40 8.15 -7.31 11.49
CA HIS A 40 8.89 -6.15 12.02
C HIS A 40 9.33 -5.15 10.95
N CYS A 41 9.32 -5.56 9.68
CA CYS A 41 9.87 -4.77 8.58
C CYS A 41 8.84 -4.44 7.50
N PRO A 42 9.07 -3.30 6.82
CA PRO A 42 8.63 -2.97 5.48
C PRO A 42 8.33 -4.14 4.58
N VAL A 43 7.19 -4.22 3.88
CA VAL A 43 7.13 -5.06 2.68
C VAL A 43 6.57 -4.31 1.49
N LEU A 44 6.80 -4.86 0.30
CA LEU A 44 6.19 -4.33 -0.91
C LEU A 44 4.66 -4.44 -0.84
N PRO A 45 3.92 -3.40 -1.28
CA PRO A 45 2.47 -3.42 -1.28
C PRO A 45 1.90 -4.55 -2.17
N ALA A 46 0.62 -4.88 -1.96
CA ALA A 46 -0.08 -5.78 -2.85
C ALA A 46 -0.11 -5.24 -4.30
N SER A 47 -0.21 -6.13 -5.27
CA SER A 47 -0.26 -5.77 -6.71
C SER A 47 -1.37 -4.76 -7.03
N SER A 48 -2.48 -4.83 -6.31
CA SER A 48 -3.61 -3.94 -6.48
C SER A 48 -3.29 -2.49 -6.03
N ILE A 49 -2.48 -2.34 -4.97
CA ILE A 49 -1.93 -1.05 -4.54
C ILE A 49 -0.89 -0.54 -5.53
N TYR A 50 -0.05 -1.41 -6.10
CA TYR A 50 0.86 -1.02 -7.18
C TYR A 50 0.13 -0.44 -8.39
N ALA A 51 -0.94 -1.10 -8.84
CA ALA A 51 -1.77 -0.60 -9.94
C ALA A 51 -2.39 0.77 -9.60
N MET A 52 -2.73 1.01 -8.33
CA MET A 52 -3.20 2.30 -7.86
C MET A 52 -2.08 3.36 -7.84
N MET A 53 -0.89 3.03 -7.35
CA MET A 53 0.29 3.92 -7.36
C MET A 53 0.66 4.33 -8.79
N GLU A 54 0.60 3.41 -9.76
CA GLU A 54 0.85 3.72 -11.16
C GLU A 54 -0.14 4.77 -11.69
N LYS A 55 -1.42 4.71 -11.31
CA LYS A 55 -2.43 5.74 -11.63
C LYS A 55 -2.15 7.09 -10.95
N LEU A 56 -1.48 7.08 -9.80
CA LEU A 56 -0.98 8.27 -9.11
C LEU A 56 0.37 8.74 -9.67
N GLY A 57 0.85 8.13 -10.76
CA GLY A 57 2.06 8.52 -11.47
C GLY A 57 3.36 7.95 -10.90
N LEU A 58 3.30 6.97 -9.99
CA LEU A 58 4.47 6.34 -9.39
C LEU A 58 4.53 4.85 -9.71
N ARG A 59 5.51 4.47 -10.53
CA ARG A 59 5.73 3.08 -10.97
C ARG A 59 6.95 2.50 -10.26
N GLY A 60 6.71 1.74 -9.18
CA GLY A 60 7.77 1.13 -8.39
C GLY A 60 8.55 2.17 -7.56
N LYS A 61 9.75 2.54 -8.02
CA LYS A 61 10.64 3.49 -7.33
C LYS A 61 10.84 4.78 -8.14
N THR A 62 11.19 5.87 -7.46
CA THR A 62 11.46 7.19 -8.06
C THR A 62 12.69 7.83 -7.42
N ASN A 63 13.43 8.66 -8.15
CA ASN A 63 14.51 9.47 -7.56
C ASN A 63 13.96 10.76 -6.89
N ASP A 64 12.70 11.08 -7.15
CA ASP A 64 12.00 12.23 -6.57
C ASP A 64 11.36 11.84 -5.22
N LYS A 65 11.99 12.29 -4.11
CA LYS A 65 11.51 12.05 -2.75
C LYS A 65 10.14 12.66 -2.49
N GLU A 66 9.91 13.88 -2.97
CA GLU A 66 8.66 14.61 -2.72
C GLU A 66 7.49 13.93 -3.40
N LYS A 67 7.70 13.42 -4.61
CA LYS A 67 6.71 12.59 -5.31
C LYS A 67 6.40 11.31 -4.54
N ALA A 68 7.42 10.61 -4.03
CA ALA A 68 7.22 9.41 -3.21
C ALA A 68 6.43 9.73 -1.94
N ALA A 69 6.77 10.83 -1.25
CA ALA A 69 6.08 11.29 -0.06
C ALA A 69 4.62 11.66 -0.34
N LEU A 70 4.34 12.41 -1.41
CA LEU A 70 2.99 12.77 -1.82
C LEU A 70 2.12 11.54 -2.08
N VAL A 71 2.63 10.56 -2.84
CA VAL A 71 1.87 9.33 -3.11
C VAL A 71 1.66 8.54 -1.83
N CYS A 72 2.67 8.44 -0.96
CA CYS A 72 2.53 7.79 0.34
C CYS A 72 1.45 8.44 1.21
N ASP A 73 1.38 9.77 1.23
CA ASP A 73 0.36 10.52 1.98
C ASP A 73 -1.05 10.28 1.42
N ILE A 74 -1.18 10.21 0.08
CA ILE A 74 -2.43 9.87 -0.59
C ILE A 74 -2.89 8.46 -0.18
N LEU A 75 -2.00 7.46 -0.22
CA LEU A 75 -2.32 6.08 0.16
C LEU A 75 -2.75 6.00 1.64
N ASN A 76 -2.02 6.66 2.54
CA ASN A 76 -2.41 6.72 3.95
C ASN A 76 -3.72 7.49 4.15
N GLY A 77 -4.04 8.48 3.31
CA GLY A 77 -5.35 9.13 3.26
C GLY A 77 -6.46 8.17 2.83
N MET A 78 -6.20 7.36 1.80
CA MET A 78 -7.13 6.34 1.29
C MET A 78 -7.41 5.22 2.30
N VAL A 79 -6.47 4.91 3.18
CA VAL A 79 -6.72 4.02 4.33
C VAL A 79 -7.72 4.64 5.28
N ARG A 80 -7.58 5.93 5.61
CA ARG A 80 -8.51 6.63 6.52
C ARG A 80 -9.92 6.75 5.96
N THR A 81 -10.07 6.84 4.65
CA THR A 81 -11.38 6.90 3.97
C THR A 81 -11.96 5.51 3.67
N GLY A 82 -11.23 4.43 3.98
CA GLY A 82 -11.66 3.06 3.74
C GLY A 82 -11.57 2.61 2.29
N GLN A 83 -10.86 3.33 1.42
CA GLN A 83 -10.61 2.90 0.03
C GLN A 83 -9.51 1.83 -0.08
N ILE A 84 -8.60 1.82 0.89
CA ILE A 84 -7.62 0.75 1.11
C ILE A 84 -7.94 0.12 2.46
N VAL A 85 -8.06 -1.20 2.48
CA VAL A 85 -8.39 -1.98 3.67
C VAL A 85 -7.36 -3.07 3.89
N LEU A 86 -7.24 -3.51 5.14
CA LEU A 86 -6.46 -4.68 5.48
C LEU A 86 -7.33 -5.92 5.26
N HIS A 87 -6.87 -6.82 4.39
CA HIS A 87 -7.49 -8.11 4.15
C HIS A 87 -7.08 -9.13 5.22
N ASP A 88 -7.88 -10.18 5.40
CA ASP A 88 -7.69 -11.20 6.47
C ASP A 88 -6.35 -11.95 6.39
N ASN A 89 -5.72 -11.96 5.21
CA ASN A 89 -4.39 -12.54 5.01
C ASN A 89 -3.24 -11.60 5.43
N GLY A 90 -3.55 -10.46 6.05
CA GLY A 90 -2.56 -9.49 6.53
C GLY A 90 -2.08 -8.49 5.47
N CYS A 91 -2.61 -8.54 4.24
CA CYS A 91 -2.20 -7.64 3.16
C CYS A 91 -3.13 -6.42 3.01
N TRP A 92 -2.56 -5.25 2.74
CA TRP A 92 -3.32 -4.06 2.37
C TRP A 92 -3.71 -4.10 0.89
N VAL A 93 -4.99 -3.90 0.60
CA VAL A 93 -5.57 -4.00 -0.76
C VAL A 93 -6.57 -2.87 -1.01
N ASP A 94 -6.78 -2.50 -2.28
CA ASP A 94 -7.85 -1.59 -2.65
C ASP A 94 -9.21 -2.29 -2.56
N VAL A 95 -10.23 -1.61 -2.02
CA VAL A 95 -11.56 -2.18 -1.81
C VAL A 95 -12.18 -2.72 -3.11
N TRP A 96 -11.97 -2.04 -4.24
CA TRP A 96 -12.50 -2.52 -5.52
C TRP A 96 -11.88 -3.83 -5.97
N SER A 97 -10.63 -4.14 -5.59
CA SER A 97 -10.02 -5.44 -5.86
C SER A 97 -10.70 -6.57 -5.10
N VAL A 98 -11.16 -6.32 -3.87
CA VAL A 98 -11.91 -7.30 -3.07
C VAL A 98 -13.26 -7.58 -3.72
N PHE A 99 -14.02 -6.54 -4.06
CA PHE A 99 -15.31 -6.69 -4.74
C PHE A 99 -15.19 -7.43 -6.07
N ARG A 100 -14.25 -7.01 -6.94
CA ARG A 100 -14.02 -7.69 -8.23
C ARG A 100 -13.64 -9.16 -8.08
N ALA A 101 -12.88 -9.50 -7.04
CA ALA A 101 -12.53 -10.89 -6.75
C ALA A 101 -13.77 -11.72 -6.35
N GLN A 102 -14.66 -11.15 -5.54
CA GLN A 102 -15.93 -11.79 -5.16
C GLN A 102 -16.85 -12.00 -6.36
N GLU A 103 -17.10 -10.96 -7.17
CA GLU A 103 -17.94 -11.05 -8.37
C GLU A 103 -17.43 -12.13 -9.33
N LYS A 104 -16.12 -12.19 -9.55
CA LYS A 104 -15.50 -13.20 -10.41
C LYS A 104 -15.66 -14.62 -9.84
N ALA A 105 -15.52 -14.79 -8.52
CA ALA A 105 -15.71 -16.08 -7.88
C ALA A 105 -17.16 -16.57 -8.01
N GLU A 106 -18.13 -15.67 -7.81
CA GLU A 106 -19.55 -15.98 -7.99
C GLU A 106 -19.90 -16.33 -9.44
N GLN A 107 -19.33 -15.61 -10.42
CA GLN A 107 -19.53 -15.93 -11.83
C GLN A 107 -19.02 -17.33 -12.17
N VAL A 108 -17.81 -17.69 -11.74
CA VAL A 108 -17.24 -19.02 -11.96
C VAL A 108 -18.10 -20.11 -11.32
N LEU A 109 -18.62 -19.87 -10.10
CA LEU A 109 -19.52 -20.82 -9.44
C LEU A 109 -20.83 -21.04 -10.22
N ARG A 110 -21.37 -20.00 -10.87
CA ARG A 110 -22.56 -20.12 -11.73
C ARG A 110 -22.28 -20.87 -13.03
N GLU A 111 -21.07 -20.75 -13.59
CA GLU A 111 -20.68 -21.42 -14.83
C GLU A 111 -20.38 -22.92 -14.65
N VAL A 112 -20.13 -23.36 -13.40
CA VAL A 112 -19.83 -24.75 -13.04
C VAL A 112 -21.07 -25.54 -12.58
N GLN A 113 -22.21 -24.86 -12.40
CA GLN A 113 -23.53 -25.47 -12.07
C GLN A 113 -24.32 -25.81 -13.34
#